data_AF-A0A228Q2J7-F1
#
_entry.id   AF-A0A228Q2J7-F1
#
_cell.length_a   1.000
_cell.length_b   1.000
_cell.length_c   1.000
_cell.angle_alpha   90.00
_cell.angle_beta   90.00
_cell.angle_gamma   90.00
#
_symmetry.space_group_name_H-M   'P 1'
#
loop_
_entity.id
_entity.type
_entity.pdbx_description
1 polymer ?
#
loop_
_entity_poly.entity_id
_entity_poly.type
_entity_poly.pdbx_seq_one_letter_code
_entity_poly.pdbx_strand_id
1 'polypeptide(L)' 'MALALIGVSAVATSGSISYTYDPLGRLTKAVFNNGSSTTTVIYNYDAAGNRTSVSTTSP' A
#
# COMPACT_ATOMS: atom_id res chain seq x y z
N MET A 1 -4.49 -4.29 45.71
CA MET A 1 -3.41 -4.82 44.86
C MET A 1 -3.78 -4.55 43.42
N ALA A 2 -2.99 -3.74 42.72
CA ALA A 2 -3.22 -3.44 41.31
C ALA A 2 -2.48 -4.48 40.46
N LEU A 3 -3.19 -5.18 39.58
CA LEU A 3 -2.59 -5.98 38.53
C LEU A 3 -2.82 -5.25 37.21
N ALA A 4 -1.84 -4.46 36.79
CA ALA A 4 -1.83 -3.90 35.45
C ALA A 4 -1.48 -5.05 34.48
N LEU A 5 -2.44 -5.48 33.67
CA LEU A 5 -2.12 -6.25 32.47
C LEU A 5 -1.39 -5.30 31.53
N ILE A 6 -0.08 -5.50 31.38
CA ILE A 6 0.69 -4.85 30.33
C ILE A 6 0.18 -5.47 29.02
N GLY A 7 -0.76 -4.80 28.38
CA GLY A 7 -1.20 -5.14 27.03
C GLY A 7 -0.06 -4.88 26.05
N VAL A 8 0.90 -5.80 25.97
CA VAL A 8 1.72 -5.92 24.77
C VAL A 8 0.78 -6.47 23.71
N SER A 9 0.10 -5.56 23.02
CA SER A 9 -0.38 -5.83 21.67
C SER A 9 0.89 -6.19 20.89
N ALA A 10 1.06 -7.47 20.57
CA ALA A 10 2.06 -7.85 19.59
C ALA A 10 1.82 -6.95 18.37
N VAL A 11 2.77 -6.07 18.05
CA VAL A 11 2.77 -5.38 16.76
C VAL A 11 3.03 -6.47 15.73
N ALA A 12 1.96 -7.13 15.29
CA ALA A 12 2.00 -7.98 14.13
C ALA A 12 2.29 -7.03 12.97
N THR A 13 3.56 -6.87 12.61
CA THR A 13 3.97 -6.26 11.34
C THR A 13 3.57 -7.22 10.23
N SER A 14 2.26 -7.34 9.96
CA SER A 14 1.79 -7.98 8.74
C SER A 14 1.98 -6.96 7.62
N GLY A 15 3.13 -7.03 6.95
CA GLY A 15 3.29 -6.31 5.71
C GLY A 15 2.36 -6.90 4.64
N SER A 16 1.68 -6.05 3.88
CA SER A 16 0.84 -6.48 2.76
C SER A 16 1.14 -5.63 1.54
N ILE A 17 1.17 -6.28 0.38
CA ILE A 17 1.26 -5.59 -0.91
C ILE A 17 0.01 -5.87 -1.71
N SER A 18 -0.59 -4.85 -2.29
CA SER A 18 -1.77 -4.97 -3.14
C SER A 18 -1.56 -4.24 -4.46
N TYR A 19 -1.98 -4.89 -5.54
CA TYR A 19 -1.88 -4.38 -6.89
C TYR A 19 -3.28 -4.25 -7.51
N THR A 20 -3.53 -3.16 -8.20
CA THR A 20 -4.76 -2.93 -8.97
C THR A 20 -4.39 -2.76 -10.43
N TYR A 21 -5.17 -3.41 -11.29
CA TYR A 21 -4.96 -3.40 -12.74
C TYR A 21 -6.18 -2.80 -13.44
N ASP A 22 -5.97 -2.20 -14.60
CA ASP A 22 -7.06 -1.84 -15.51
C ASP A 22 -7.51 -3.07 -16.35
N PRO A 23 -8.60 -2.98 -17.13
CA PRO A 23 -9.08 -4.09 -17.96
C PRO A 23 -8.08 -4.58 -19.02
N LEU A 24 -7.06 -3.78 -19.33
CA LEU A 24 -5.98 -4.15 -20.25
C LEU A 24 -4.82 -4.87 -19.54
N GLY A 25 -4.94 -5.12 -18.22
CA GLY A 25 -3.94 -5.81 -17.42
C GLY A 25 -2.74 -4.95 -17.01
N ARG A 26 -2.84 -3.62 -17.13
CA ARG A 26 -1.78 -2.67 -16.77
C ARG A 26 -1.93 -2.26 -15.31
N LEU A 27 -0.82 -2.20 -14.58
CA LEU A 27 -0.80 -1.82 -13.17
C LEU A 27 -1.16 -0.35 -12.98
N THR A 28 -2.28 -0.04 -12.33
CA THR A 28 -2.72 1.35 -12.07
C THR A 28 -2.45 1.81 -10.64
N LYS A 29 -2.32 0.88 -9.70
CA LYS A 29 -2.05 1.20 -8.29
C LYS A 29 -1.26 0.10 -7.59
N ALA A 30 -0.24 0.48 -6.83
CA ALA A 30 0.44 -0.38 -5.89
C ALA A 30 0.33 0.20 -4.48
N VAL A 31 -0.06 -0.62 -3.51
CA VAL A 31 -0.12 -0.23 -2.09
C VAL A 31 0.83 -1.13 -1.31
N PHE A 32 1.78 -0.52 -0.62
CA PHE A 32 2.73 -1.18 0.26
C PHE A 32 2.41 -0.79 1.68
N ASN A 33 1.96 -1.75 2.48
CA ASN A 33 1.79 -1.60 3.90
C ASN A 33 2.90 -2.42 4.59
N ASN A 34 3.66 -1.80 5.49
CA ASN A 34 4.72 -2.47 6.25
C ASN A 34 4.33 -2.62 7.74
N GLY A 35 3.03 -2.81 8.03
CA GLY A 35 2.48 -2.91 9.39
C GLY A 35 2.38 -1.57 10.15
N SER A 36 3.19 -0.57 9.78
CA SER A 36 3.23 0.75 10.44
C SER A 36 2.95 1.92 9.47
N SER A 37 3.42 1.80 8.23
CA SER A 37 3.31 2.84 7.20
C SER A 37 2.69 2.29 5.92
N THR A 38 1.89 3.13 5.24
CA THR A 38 1.27 2.79 3.95
C THR A 38 1.76 3.72 2.85
N THR A 39 2.55 3.20 1.93
CA THR A 39 2.94 3.91 0.71
C THR A 39 2.04 3.51 -0.44
N THR A 40 1.47 4.48 -1.14
CA THR A 40 0.65 4.26 -2.33
C THR A 40 1.34 4.84 -3.55
N VAL A 41 1.42 4.05 -4.62
CA VAL A 41 1.89 4.49 -5.94
C VAL A 41 0.73 4.38 -6.93
N ILE A 42 0.49 5.44 -7.70
CA ILE A 42 -0.52 5.49 -8.77
C ILE A 42 0.18 5.69 -10.10
N TYR A 43 -0.28 4.93 -11.10
CA TYR A 43 0.20 4.98 -12.47
C TYR A 43 -0.95 5.36 -13.40
N ASN A 44 -0.70 6.33 -14.28
CA ASN A 44 -1.64 6.74 -15.31
C ASN A 44 -1.08 6.41 -16.68
N TYR A 45 -1.97 6.01 -17.58
CA TYR A 45 -1.62 5.64 -18.95
C TYR A 45 -2.51 6.38 -19.94
N ASP A 46 -1.96 6.67 -21.12
CA ASP A 46 -2.75 7.07 -22.27
C ASP A 46 -3.44 5.86 -22.94
N ALA A 47 -4.21 6.15 -23.99
CA ALA A 47 -4.91 5.14 -24.78
C ALA A 47 -3.96 4.23 -25.59
N ALA A 48 -2.74 4.69 -25.88
CA ALA A 48 -1.75 3.93 -26.64
C ALA A 48 -0.94 2.96 -25.77
N GLY A 49 -1.06 3.04 -24.45
CA GLY A 49 -0.31 2.17 -23.52
C GLY A 49 0.84 2.86 -22.81
N ASN A 50 1.14 4.12 -23.13
CA ASN A 50 2.28 4.81 -22.55
C ASN A 50 1.93 5.32 -21.16
N ARG A 51 2.84 5.12 -20.21
CA ARG A 51 2.69 5.66 -18.86
C ARG A 51 2.95 7.16 -18.88
N THR A 52 1.93 7.95 -18.58
CA THR A 52 1.98 9.42 -18.61
C THR A 52 2.30 10.03 -17.25
N SER A 53 2.04 9.32 -16.16
CA SER A 53 2.33 9.81 -14.81
C SER A 53 2.63 8.69 -13.82
N VAL A 54 3.45 9.02 -12.82
CA VAL A 54 3.67 8.24 -11.61
C VAL A 54 3.56 9.18 -10.42
N SER A 55 2.65 8.88 -9.50
CA SER A 55 2.52 9.62 -8.24
C SER A 55 2.73 8.69 -7.06
N THR A 56 3.62 9.07 -6.15
CA THR A 56 3.91 8.32 -4.93
C THR A 56 3.51 9.15 -3.72
N THR A 57 2.70 8.57 -2.85
CA THR A 57 2.34 9.15 -1.57
C THR A 57 2.80 8.21 -0.46
N SER A 58 3.78 8.66 0.30
CA SER A 58 4.20 8.03 1.55
C SER A 58 3.67 8.87 2.73
N PRO A 59 3.48 8.26 3.91
CA PRO A 59 3.15 8.99 5.13
C PRO A 59 4.30 9.91 5.57
#